data_AF-A0A6F9B5K6-F1
#
_entry.id   AF-A0A6F9B5K6-F1
#
_cell.length_a   1.000
_cell.length_b   1.000
_cell.length_c   1.000
_cell.angle_alpha   90.00
_cell.angle_beta   90.00
_cell.angle_gamma   90.00
#
_symmetry.space_group_name_H-M   'P 1'
#
loop_
_entity.id
_entity.type
_entity.pdbx_description
1 polymer ?
#
loop_
_entity_poly.entity_id
_entity_poly.type
_entity_poly.pdbx_seq_one_letter_code
_entity_poly.pdbx_strand_id
1 'polypeptide(L)'
;MVLVCLIFSVLSTIEHYADFASGTLFWMEIVLVLFFGTEYVVRLWSAGCRSKYVGIKGRLRFIRKPISIIDLIVVIASVVVLGILRMLHVDRQGGTWRLLGSVVFIHRQELITTLYIGFLGLIFSSYFVYLAEKDAVDEEGKTGFSSYADALWWG
;
A
#
# COMPACT_ATOMS: atom_id res chain seq x y z
N MET A 1 21.88 10.52 6.62
CA MET A 1 21.29 9.17 6.46
C MET A 1 20.05 9.18 5.57
N VAL A 2 18.98 9.92 5.91
CA VAL A 2 17.74 9.97 5.09
C VAL A 2 17.97 10.46 3.66
N LEU A 3 18.74 11.55 3.48
CA LEU A 3 19.04 12.12 2.15
C LEU A 3 19.80 11.12 1.25
N VAL A 4 20.72 10.35 1.82
CA VAL A 4 21.45 9.30 1.10
C VAL A 4 20.49 8.20 0.64
N CYS A 5 19.55 7.79 1.47
CA CYS A 5 18.54 6.79 1.11
C CYS A 5 17.59 7.30 0.02
N LEU A 6 17.23 8.59 0.03
CA LEU A 6 16.46 9.19 -1.06
C LEU A 6 17.24 9.17 -2.37
N ILE A 7 18.54 9.50 -2.36
CA ILE A 7 19.38 9.42 -3.56
C ILE A 7 19.46 7.98 -4.09
N PHE A 8 19.66 6.99 -3.21
CA PHE A 8 19.67 5.58 -3.61
C PHE A 8 18.31 5.10 -4.12
N SER A 9 17.20 5.61 -3.56
CA SER A 9 15.84 5.35 -4.05
C SER A 9 15.61 5.90 -5.45
N VAL A 10 16.18 7.06 -5.78
CA VAL A 10 16.12 7.60 -7.13
C VAL A 10 16.97 6.75 -8.08
N LEU A 11 18.17 6.35 -7.64
CA LEU A 11 19.07 5.50 -8.43
C LEU A 11 18.48 4.09 -8.71
N SER A 12 17.66 3.53 -7.81
CA SER A 12 17.02 2.23 -8.06
C SER A 12 15.95 2.27 -9.16
N THR A 13 15.48 3.47 -9.54
CA THR A 13 14.54 3.65 -10.65
C THR A 13 15.21 3.48 -12.02
N ILE A 14 16.56 3.47 -12.08
CA ILE A 14 17.32 3.28 -13.31
C ILE A 14 17.62 1.79 -13.49
N GLU A 15 17.10 1.16 -14.57
CA GLU A 15 17.22 -0.29 -14.84
C GLU A 15 18.67 -0.82 -14.72
N HIS A 16 19.65 -0.06 -15.20
CA HIS A 16 21.07 -0.45 -15.16
C HIS A 16 21.64 -0.61 -13.74
N TYR A 17 21.05 0.07 -12.74
CA TYR A 17 21.50 0.03 -11.35
C TYR A 17 20.48 -0.61 -10.41
N ALA A 18 19.33 -1.05 -10.91
CA ALA A 18 18.20 -1.50 -10.10
C ALA A 18 18.54 -2.68 -9.18
N ASP A 19 19.22 -3.71 -9.68
CA ASP A 19 19.54 -4.92 -8.91
C ASP A 19 20.54 -4.65 -7.77
N PHE A 20 21.56 -3.83 -8.02
CA PHE A 20 22.54 -3.46 -7.01
C PHE A 20 21.97 -2.45 -5.99
N ALA A 21 21.20 -1.47 -6.49
CA ALA A 21 20.60 -0.43 -5.67
C ALA A 21 19.51 -0.99 -4.75
N SER A 22 18.71 -1.94 -5.22
CA SER A 22 17.66 -2.58 -4.40
C SER A 22 18.24 -3.38 -3.23
N GLY A 23 19.29 -4.17 -3.44
CA GLY A 23 19.98 -4.89 -2.37
C GLY A 23 20.61 -3.95 -1.34
N THR A 24 21.24 -2.87 -1.80
CA THR A 24 21.85 -1.85 -0.92
C THR A 24 20.78 -1.04 -0.16
N LEU A 25 19.69 -0.67 -0.82
CA LEU A 25 18.54 0.02 -0.21
C LEU A 25 17.95 -0.76 0.94
N PHE A 26 17.73 -2.07 0.76
CA PHE A 26 17.18 -2.93 1.80
C PHE A 26 18.04 -2.91 3.07
N TRP A 27 19.36 -2.94 2.91
CA TRP A 27 20.28 -2.91 4.06
C TRP A 27 20.30 -1.54 4.74
N MET A 28 20.29 -0.47 3.94
CA MET A 28 20.20 0.90 4.44
C MET A 28 18.88 1.19 5.16
N GLU A 29 17.76 0.65 4.66
CA GLU A 29 16.43 0.79 5.25
C GLU A 29 16.36 0.10 6.62
N ILE A 30 16.91 -1.11 6.76
CA ILE A 30 17.00 -1.80 8.05
C ILE A 30 17.82 -0.98 9.06
N VAL A 31 18.97 -0.45 8.64
CA VAL A 31 19.82 0.41 9.48
C VAL A 31 19.06 1.67 9.91
N LEU A 32 18.29 2.28 9.01
CA LEU A 32 17.46 3.44 9.30
C LEU A 32 16.38 3.14 10.35
N VAL A 33 15.68 2.01 10.21
CA VAL A 33 14.64 1.59 11.18
C VAL A 33 15.24 1.33 12.55
N LEU A 34 16.39 0.66 12.61
CA LEU A 34 17.09 0.43 13.88
C LEU A 34 17.55 1.76 14.51
N PHE A 35 18.10 2.67 13.70
CA PHE A 35 18.55 3.97 14.19
C PHE A 35 17.39 4.81 14.73
N PHE A 36 16.31 4.99 13.96
CA PHE A 36 15.14 5.74 14.43
C PHE A 36 14.42 5.06 15.59
N GLY A 37 14.33 3.72 15.58
CA GLY A 37 13.77 2.95 16.69
C GLY A 37 14.56 3.14 17.99
N THR A 38 15.89 3.07 17.93
CA THR A 38 16.74 3.31 19.11
C THR A 38 16.67 4.77 19.58
N GLU A 39 16.67 5.74 18.67
CA GLU A 39 16.49 7.16 19.02
C GLU A 39 15.15 7.40 19.73
N TYR A 40 14.05 6.80 19.23
CA TYR A 40 12.74 6.88 19.85
C TYR A 40 12.72 6.27 21.26
N VAL A 41 13.32 5.09 21.44
CA VAL A 41 13.41 4.40 22.75
C VAL A 41 14.23 5.23 23.74
N VAL A 42 15.39 5.73 23.33
CA VAL A 42 16.26 6.57 24.18
C VAL A 42 15.54 7.87 24.56
N ARG A 43 14.80 8.49 23.64
CA ARG A 43 14.02 9.69 23.91
C ARG A 43 12.86 9.43 24.88
N LEU A 44 12.17 8.29 24.73
CA LEU A 44 11.12 7.88 25.66
C LEU A 44 11.69 7.57 27.06
N TRP A 45 12.88 6.98 27.13
CA TRP A 45 13.56 6.69 28.39
C TRP A 45 14.03 7.96 29.10
N SER A 46 14.65 8.89 28.36
CA SER A 46 15.14 10.17 28.89
C SER A 46 14.00 11.11 29.34
N ALA A 47 12.81 11.00 28.73
CA ALA A 47 11.61 11.72 29.19
C ALA A 47 11.24 11.38 30.66
N GLY A 48 11.62 10.21 31.17
CA GLY A 48 11.40 9.80 32.56
C GLY A 48 12.16 10.61 33.61
N CYS A 49 13.19 11.38 33.23
CA CYS A 49 13.97 12.20 34.17
C CYS A 49 13.26 13.49 34.59
N ARG A 50 12.20 13.91 33.90
CA ARG A 50 11.40 15.10 34.27
C ARG A 50 10.24 14.68 35.17
N SER A 51 10.13 15.30 36.35
CA SER A 51 9.05 15.07 37.33
C SER A 51 7.63 15.08 36.71
N LYS A 52 7.42 15.89 35.66
CA LYS A 52 6.16 15.99 34.89
C LYS A 52 5.78 14.72 34.09
N TYR A 53 6.73 13.82 33.83
CA TYR A 53 6.56 12.63 32.98
C TYR A 53 6.95 11.32 33.69
N VAL A 54 7.03 11.31 35.03
CA VAL A 54 7.32 10.12 35.82
C VAL A 54 6.13 9.16 35.80
N GLY A 55 6.41 7.86 35.61
CA GLY A 55 5.40 6.79 35.56
C GLY A 55 4.73 6.59 34.19
N ILE A 56 3.86 5.57 34.11
CA ILE A 56 3.22 5.13 32.85
C ILE A 56 2.29 6.22 32.28
N LYS A 57 1.54 6.94 33.13
CA LYS A 57 0.69 8.07 32.73
C LYS A 57 1.50 9.27 32.20
N GLY A 58 2.70 9.49 32.73
CA GLY A 58 3.63 10.52 32.27
C GLY A 58 4.18 10.21 30.88
N ARG A 59 4.64 8.97 30.67
CA ARG A 59 5.10 8.48 29.36
C ARG A 59 4.01 8.51 28.29
N LEU A 60 2.76 8.15 28.63
CA LEU A 60 1.64 8.23 27.68
C LEU A 60 1.34 9.67 27.23
N ARG A 61 1.52 10.65 28.12
CA ARG A 61 1.38 12.08 27.79
C ARG A 61 2.52 12.58 26.89
N PHE A 62 3.71 11.98 27.00
CA PHE A 62 4.84 12.28 26.12
C PHE A 62 4.62 11.73 24.70
N ILE A 63 4.11 10.50 24.57
CA ILE A 63 3.78 9.89 23.28
C ILE A 63 2.74 10.72 22.51
N ARG A 64 1.80 11.38 23.21
CA ARG A 64 0.80 12.26 22.57
C ARG A 64 1.34 13.59 22.04
N LYS A 65 2.64 13.89 22.18
CA LYS A 65 3.26 15.07 21.56
C LYS A 65 3.36 14.85 20.04
N PRO A 66 3.02 15.83 19.20
CA PRO A 66 2.98 15.66 17.75
C PRO A 66 4.31 15.17 17.16
N ILE A 67 5.43 15.66 17.66
CA ILE A 67 6.78 15.24 17.23
C ILE A 67 7.03 13.75 17.53
N SER A 68 6.59 13.27 18.69
CA SER A 68 6.74 11.87 19.09
C SER A 68 5.78 10.94 18.34
N ILE A 69 4.61 11.42 17.94
CA ILE A 69 3.63 10.67 17.13
C ILE A 69 4.20 10.44 15.73
N ILE A 70 4.76 11.48 15.10
CA ILE A 70 5.33 11.38 13.75
C ILE A 70 6.43 10.32 13.73
N ASP A 71 7.35 10.34 14.70
CA ASP A 71 8.44 9.36 14.81
C ASP A 71 7.90 7.93 15.00
N LEU A 72 6.91 7.76 15.86
CA LEU A 72 6.25 6.46 16.07
C LEU A 72 5.58 5.93 14.80
N ILE A 73 4.87 6.79 14.06
CA ILE A 73 4.23 6.42 12.79
C ILE A 73 5.28 6.00 11.76
N VAL A 74 6.39 6.75 11.65
CA VAL A 74 7.48 6.44 10.71
C VAL A 74 8.09 5.08 11.03
N VAL A 75 8.38 4.78 12.30
CA VAL A 75 8.94 3.47 12.71
C VAL A 75 7.96 2.34 12.41
N ILE A 76 6.68 2.49 12.76
CA ILE A 76 5.66 1.44 12.52
C ILE A 76 5.47 1.19 11.02
N ALA A 77 5.31 2.26 10.23
CA ALA A 77 5.13 2.15 8.79
C ALA A 77 6.31 1.44 8.12
N SER A 78 7.54 1.78 8.53
CA SER A 78 8.76 1.16 7.99
C SER A 78 8.84 -0.33 8.34
N VAL A 79 8.46 -0.72 9.56
CA VAL A 79 8.40 -2.14 9.96
C VAL A 79 7.36 -2.92 9.15
N VAL A 80 6.18 -2.34 8.91
CA VAL A 80 5.13 -2.96 8.09
C VAL A 80 5.59 -3.14 6.64
N VAL A 81 6.19 -2.11 6.05
CA VAL A 81 6.74 -2.17 4.68
C VAL A 81 7.82 -3.25 4.57
N LEU A 82 8.77 -3.31 5.52
CA LEU A 82 9.76 -4.38 5.56
C LEU A 82 9.13 -5.77 5.70
N GLY A 83 8.03 -5.89 6.46
CA GLY A 83 7.27 -7.15 6.60
C GLY A 83 6.61 -7.59 5.28
N ILE A 84 5.96 -6.66 4.58
CA ILE A 84 5.35 -6.91 3.26
C ILE A 84 6.43 -7.24 2.24
N LEU A 85 7.53 -6.49 2.23
CA LEU A 85 8.67 -6.72 1.35
C LEU A 85 9.34 -8.08 1.62
N ARG A 86 9.41 -8.52 2.88
CA ARG A 86 9.85 -9.86 3.26
C ARG A 86 8.90 -10.94 2.78
N MET A 87 7.59 -10.73 2.89
CA MET A 87 6.58 -11.66 2.38
C MET A 87 6.70 -11.82 0.86
N LEU A 88 6.88 -10.71 0.15
CA LEU A 88 7.09 -10.69 -1.30
C LEU A 88 8.41 -11.36 -1.70
N HIS A 89 9.50 -11.11 -0.97
CA HIS A 89 10.79 -11.77 -1.21
C HIS A 89 10.83 -13.24 -0.78
N VAL A 90 10.01 -13.68 0.18
CA VAL A 90 9.86 -15.10 0.53
C VAL A 90 9.23 -15.86 -0.64
N ASP A 91 8.36 -15.21 -1.41
CA ASP A 91 7.82 -15.74 -2.66
C ASP A 91 8.83 -15.66 -3.84
N ARG A 92 10.09 -15.26 -3.61
CA ARG A 92 11.15 -15.17 -4.67
C ARG A 92 11.47 -16.50 -5.35
N GLN A 93 11.07 -17.65 -4.81
CA GLN A 93 11.12 -18.91 -5.57
C GLN A 93 10.14 -18.93 -6.75
N GLY A 94 9.18 -18.00 -6.79
CA GLY A 94 8.23 -17.81 -7.89
C GLY A 94 7.43 -19.06 -8.20
N GLY A 95 7.41 -20.04 -7.28
CA GLY A 95 6.76 -21.33 -7.47
C GLY A 95 5.27 -21.13 -7.64
N THR A 96 4.67 -20.30 -6.77
CA THR A 96 3.26 -19.91 -6.83
C THR A 96 2.91 -19.26 -8.16
N TRP A 97 3.69 -18.26 -8.60
CA TRP A 97 3.47 -17.56 -9.88
C TRP A 97 3.70 -18.45 -11.09
N ARG A 98 4.69 -19.35 -11.05
CA ARG A 98 4.97 -20.30 -12.12
C ARG A 98 3.85 -21.34 -12.25
N LEU A 99 3.34 -21.85 -11.13
CA LEU A 99 2.22 -22.78 -11.09
C LEU A 99 0.93 -22.11 -11.57
N LEU A 100 0.61 -20.92 -11.05
CA LEU A 100 -0.56 -20.15 -11.46
C LEU A 100 -0.47 -19.79 -12.95
N GLY A 101 0.68 -19.31 -13.42
CA GLY A 101 0.93 -19.05 -14.84
C GLY A 101 0.79 -20.29 -15.72
N SER A 102 1.28 -21.44 -15.26
CA SER A 102 1.14 -22.72 -15.99
C SER A 102 -0.32 -23.13 -16.13
N VAL A 103 -1.12 -23.04 -15.06
CA VAL A 103 -2.56 -23.37 -15.08
C VAL A 103 -3.33 -22.40 -15.97
N VAL A 104 -3.06 -21.10 -15.86
CA VAL A 104 -3.69 -20.07 -16.70
C VAL A 104 -3.34 -20.30 -18.18
N PHE A 105 -2.11 -20.66 -18.51
CA PHE A 105 -1.71 -20.90 -19.89
C PHE A 105 -2.39 -22.12 -20.51
N ILE A 106 -2.55 -23.20 -19.73
CA ILE A 106 -3.24 -24.44 -20.14
C ILE A 106 -4.73 -24.14 -20.41
N HIS A 107 -5.39 -23.42 -19.50
CA HIS A 107 -6.83 -23.13 -19.57
C HIS A 107 -7.17 -21.78 -20.21
N ARG A 108 -6.23 -21.15 -20.93
CA ARG A 108 -6.42 -19.79 -21.46
C ARG A 108 -7.64 -19.64 -22.37
N GLN A 109 -7.97 -20.67 -23.14
CA GLN A 109 -9.10 -20.61 -24.07
C GLN A 109 -10.44 -20.53 -23.33
N GLU A 110 -10.58 -21.30 -22.25
CA GLU A 110 -11.77 -21.31 -21.40
C GLU A 110 -11.87 -20.01 -20.61
N LEU A 111 -10.75 -19.54 -20.05
CA LEU A 111 -10.67 -18.29 -19.30
C LEU A 111 -11.00 -17.06 -20.15
N ILE A 112 -10.46 -16.98 -21.38
CA ILE A 112 -10.75 -15.88 -22.31
C ILE A 112 -12.22 -15.91 -22.70
N THR A 113 -12.80 -17.09 -22.91
CA THR A 113 -14.22 -17.20 -23.32
C THR A 113 -15.15 -16.74 -22.20
N THR A 114 -14.93 -17.18 -20.96
CA THR A 114 -15.76 -16.75 -19.82
C THR A 114 -15.57 -15.29 -19.49
N LEU A 115 -14.33 -14.77 -19.53
CA LEU A 115 -14.03 -13.35 -19.37
C LEU A 115 -14.70 -12.50 -20.45
N TYR A 116 -14.67 -12.95 -21.72
CA TYR A 116 -15.29 -12.25 -22.84
C TYR A 116 -16.81 -12.19 -22.69
N ILE A 117 -17.47 -13.32 -22.40
CA ILE A 117 -18.92 -13.37 -22.20
C ILE A 117 -19.32 -12.51 -21.00
N GLY A 118 -18.57 -12.58 -19.89
CA GLY A 118 -18.81 -11.77 -18.69
C GLY A 118 -18.66 -10.27 -18.98
N PHE A 119 -17.60 -9.86 -19.66
CA PHE A 119 -17.35 -8.46 -20.01
C PHE A 119 -18.40 -7.92 -20.98
N LEU A 120 -18.81 -8.72 -21.97
CA LEU A 120 -19.88 -8.36 -22.90
C LEU A 120 -21.22 -8.22 -22.16
N GLY A 121 -21.54 -9.16 -21.27
CA GLY A 121 -22.73 -9.09 -20.41
C GLY A 121 -22.74 -7.86 -19.50
N LEU A 122 -21.60 -7.50 -18.92
CA LEU A 122 -21.44 -6.29 -18.10
C LEU A 122 -21.70 -5.02 -18.92
N ILE A 123 -21.11 -4.90 -20.13
CA ILE A 123 -21.36 -3.75 -21.01
C ILE A 123 -22.84 -3.62 -21.37
N PHE A 124 -23.49 -4.73 -21.74
CA PHE A 124 -24.91 -4.71 -22.09
C PHE A 124 -25.78 -4.37 -20.86
N SER A 125 -25.51 -4.98 -19.70
CA SER A 125 -26.23 -4.72 -18.45
C SER A 125 -26.13 -3.24 -18.05
N SER A 126 -24.90 -2.70 -17.98
CA SER A 126 -24.67 -1.29 -17.65
C SER A 126 -25.29 -0.33 -18.67
N TYR A 127 -25.33 -0.69 -19.96
CA TYR A 127 -26.00 0.13 -20.98
C TYR A 127 -27.53 0.14 -20.81
N PHE A 128 -28.15 -1.01 -20.51
CA PHE A 128 -29.58 -1.08 -20.23
C PHE A 128 -29.97 -0.33 -18.96
N VAL A 129 -29.17 -0.45 -17.89
CA VAL A 129 -29.37 0.29 -16.63
C VAL A 129 -29.23 1.80 -16.87
N TYR A 130 -28.20 2.22 -17.60
CA TYR A 130 -28.02 3.62 -17.99
C TYR A 130 -29.24 4.15 -18.76
N LEU A 131 -29.76 3.41 -19.75
CA LEU A 131 -30.95 3.84 -20.49
C LEU A 131 -32.22 3.88 -19.63
N ALA A 132 -32.36 2.97 -18.66
CA ALA A 132 -33.50 2.93 -17.76
C ALA A 132 -33.51 4.11 -16.79
N GLU A 133 -32.35 4.55 -16.32
CA GLU A 133 -32.22 5.54 -15.24
C GLU A 133 -31.74 6.92 -15.69
N LYS A 134 -31.27 7.10 -16.93
CA LYS A 134 -30.82 8.42 -17.43
C LYS A 134 -31.90 9.51 -17.38
N ASP A 135 -33.17 9.11 -17.50
CA ASP A 135 -34.32 10.04 -17.50
C ASP A 135 -35.04 10.04 -16.13
N ALA A 136 -34.62 9.17 -15.20
CA ALA A 136 -35.15 9.11 -13.85
C ALA A 136 -34.44 10.18 -12.99
N VAL A 137 -35.16 11.27 -12.71
CA VAL A 137 -34.72 12.29 -11.76
C VAL A 137 -35.12 11.83 -10.37
N ASP A 138 -34.12 11.62 -9.50
CA ASP A 138 -34.36 11.24 -8.11
C ASP A 138 -35.03 12.39 -7.32
N GLU A 139 -35.64 12.09 -6.17
CA GLU A 139 -36.39 13.09 -5.37
C GLU A 139 -35.53 14.30 -4.92
N GLU A 140 -34.20 14.18 -4.95
CA GLU A 140 -33.24 15.28 -4.69
C GLU A 140 -32.88 16.13 -5.93
N GLY A 141 -33.47 15.88 -7.10
CA GLY A 141 -33.21 16.64 -8.33
C GLY A 141 -31.87 16.31 -9.01
N LYS A 142 -31.24 15.18 -8.65
CA LYS A 142 -30.02 14.66 -9.30
C LYS A 142 -30.41 13.51 -10.23
N THR A 143 -29.82 13.46 -11.43
CA THR A 143 -29.91 12.31 -12.32
C THR A 143 -29.11 11.15 -11.69
N GLY A 144 -29.72 9.98 -11.48
CA GLY A 144 -29.08 8.84 -10.80
C GLY A 144 -27.78 8.38 -11.46
N PHE A 145 -27.72 8.39 -12.80
CA PHE A 145 -26.51 8.13 -13.57
C PHE A 145 -26.25 9.24 -14.59
N SER A 146 -25.30 10.12 -14.28
CA SER A 146 -24.95 11.26 -15.15
C SER A 146 -24.14 10.86 -16.38
N SER A 147 -23.35 9.79 -16.26
CA SER A 147 -22.45 9.28 -17.29
C SER A 147 -22.52 7.77 -17.40
N TYR A 148 -22.25 7.25 -18.60
CA TYR A 148 -22.10 5.80 -18.83
C TYR A 148 -21.02 5.18 -17.92
N ALA A 149 -20.00 5.95 -17.53
CA ALA A 149 -18.97 5.51 -16.59
C ALA A 149 -19.52 5.19 -15.19
N ASP A 150 -20.54 5.92 -14.73
CA ASP A 150 -21.16 5.70 -13.42
C ASP A 150 -21.99 4.39 -13.44
N ALA A 151 -22.70 4.12 -14.53
CA ALA A 151 -23.44 2.88 -14.72
C ALA A 151 -22.52 1.66 -14.95
N LEU A 152 -21.34 1.88 -15.53
CA LEU A 152 -20.31 0.85 -15.69
C LEU A 152 -19.59 0.54 -14.37
N TRP A 153 -19.43 1.52 -13.48
CA TRP A 153 -18.91 1.30 -12.12
C TRP A 153 -19.89 0.52 -11.24
N TRP A 154 -21.19 0.66 -11.50
CA TRP A 154 -22.25 0.02 -10.73
C TRP A 154 -22.54 -1.43 -11.14
N GLY A 155 -22.33 -1.79 -12.42
CA GLY A 155 -22.54 -3.14 -12.96
C GLY A 155 -21.41 -4.11 -12.65
#